data_AF-A0A8C9FQN2-F1
#
_entry.id   AF-A0A8C9FQN2-F1
#
_cell.length_a   1.000
_cell.length_b   1.000
_cell.length_c   1.000
_cell.angle_alpha   90.00
_cell.angle_beta   90.00
_cell.angle_gamma   90.00
#
_symmetry.space_group_name_H-M   'P 1'
#
loop_
_entity.id
_entity.type
_entity.pdbx_description
1 polymer ?
#
loop_
_entity_poly.entity_id
_entity_poly.type
_entity_poly.pdbx_seq_one_letter_code
_entity_poly.pdbx_strand_id
1 'polypeptide(L)'
;MTMELGGKVTIDCEKTNYRAELEFKLKDNTSGLLYDGEVHINELKNGNAEVFWNPTSEVRKQRLKRHIVLFEEQTDFESERLWQHVTSAINKGDQHKATQEKFVLEEEQRNAARERRENGTEWKPLLFQHDSTTNEWRYKYEDLRPWDPLNDIAQFEKNGILQTMERHLSTGMYWSAQLVLQFKFWTWPFAFVTYILLDRTRNLCSPLTLNKDDTIAFFFGVIYVLSIFIYCVNY
;
A
#
# COMPACT_ATOMS: atom_id res chain seq x y z
N MET A 1 -22.01 8.90 10.22
CA MET A 1 -20.80 8.95 11.07
C MET A 1 -19.68 9.58 10.26
N THR A 2 -18.85 10.42 10.87
CA THR A 2 -17.64 11.01 10.25
C THR A 2 -16.41 10.45 10.94
N MET A 3 -15.33 10.23 10.19
CA MET A 3 -14.02 9.91 10.75
C MET A 3 -13.18 11.17 10.82
N GLU A 4 -12.57 11.40 11.98
CA GLU A 4 -11.66 12.51 12.22
C GLU A 4 -10.31 11.98 12.71
N LEU A 5 -9.24 12.59 12.21
CA LEU A 5 -7.89 12.37 12.74
C LEU A 5 -7.71 13.29 13.93
N GLY A 6 -7.19 12.76 15.04
CA GLY A 6 -6.93 13.50 16.25
C GLY A 6 -5.58 13.14 16.85
N GLY A 7 -4.95 14.10 17.51
CA GLY A 7 -3.71 13.90 18.24
C GLY A 7 -2.46 14.37 17.49
N LYS A 8 -1.30 13.97 17.98
CA LYS A 8 0.00 14.46 17.53
C LYS A 8 0.76 13.39 16.74
N VAL A 9 1.37 13.80 15.64
CA VAL A 9 2.25 12.98 14.81
C VAL A 9 3.60 13.69 14.71
N THR A 10 4.69 12.96 14.97
CA THR A 10 6.04 13.48 14.80
C THR A 10 6.71 12.84 13.60
N ILE A 11 7.48 13.63 12.85
CA ILE A 11 8.32 13.20 11.74
C ILE A 11 9.74 13.61 12.09
N ASP A 12 10.60 12.63 12.35
CA ASP A 12 11.98 12.82 12.77
C ASP A 12 12.95 12.33 11.69
N CYS A 13 14.00 13.10 11.43
CA CYS A 13 15.07 12.74 10.51
C CYS A 13 16.38 12.59 11.28
N GLU A 14 16.79 11.36 11.57
CA GLU A 14 18.01 11.07 12.34
C GLU A 14 19.29 11.60 11.67
N LYS A 15 19.32 11.64 10.33
CA LYS A 15 20.51 12.10 9.57
C LYS A 15 20.77 13.60 9.73
N THR A 16 19.71 14.41 9.79
CA THR A 16 19.82 15.88 9.84
C THR A 16 19.41 16.46 11.18
N ASN A 17 18.90 15.64 12.10
CA ASN A 17 18.26 16.05 13.36
C ASN A 17 17.08 17.03 13.17
N TYR A 18 16.44 17.02 11.99
CA TYR A 18 15.22 17.79 11.78
C TYR A 18 14.01 17.04 12.34
N ARG A 19 13.09 17.82 12.93
CA ARG A 19 11.85 17.32 13.52
C ARG A 19 10.69 18.20 13.09
N ALA A 20 9.60 17.58 12.67
CA ALA A 20 8.31 18.22 12.47
C ALA A 20 7.28 17.58 13.41
N GLU A 21 6.46 18.40 14.06
CA GLU A 21 5.32 17.94 14.87
C GLU A 21 4.04 18.46 14.23
N LEU A 22 3.14 17.55 13.90
CA LEU A 22 1.82 17.83 13.32
C LEU A 22 0.76 17.53 14.37
N GLU A 23 -0.10 18.50 14.65
CA GLU A 23 -1.23 18.33 15.56
C GLU A 23 -2.54 18.33 14.77
N PHE A 24 -3.21 17.19 14.74
CA PHE A 24 -4.55 17.05 14.19
C PHE A 24 -5.55 17.43 15.27
N LYS A 25 -6.16 18.60 15.11
CA LYS A 25 -7.20 19.09 16.00
C LYS A 25 -8.53 18.48 15.62
N LEU A 26 -9.22 17.91 16.60
CA LEU A 26 -10.60 17.47 16.45
C LEU A 26 -11.49 18.70 16.28
N LYS A 27 -12.56 18.58 15.52
CA LYS A 27 -13.47 19.71 15.32
C LYS A 27 -14.24 19.96 16.61
N ASP A 28 -13.99 21.11 17.24
CA ASP A 28 -15.01 21.75 18.06
C ASP A 28 -16.10 22.28 17.12
N ASN A 29 -17.38 22.21 17.51
CA ASN A 29 -18.60 22.52 16.73
C ASN A 29 -18.64 23.87 15.98
N THR A 30 -17.58 24.67 15.98
CA THR A 30 -17.45 25.99 15.39
C THR A 30 -16.33 26.14 14.36
N SER A 31 -15.43 25.17 14.18
CA SER A 31 -14.32 25.29 13.20
C SER A 31 -14.27 24.10 12.24
N GLY A 32 -14.73 24.33 11.01
CA GLY A 32 -14.91 23.30 9.97
C GLY A 32 -13.62 22.81 9.29
N LEU A 33 -12.44 22.93 9.91
CA LEU A 33 -11.17 22.59 9.26
C LEU A 33 -11.09 21.09 8.97
N LEU A 34 -11.01 20.75 7.68
CA LEU A 34 -10.81 19.38 7.22
C LEU A 34 -9.33 19.20 6.89
N TYR A 35 -8.76 18.07 7.29
CA TYR A 35 -7.38 17.69 6.96
C TYR A 35 -7.15 17.38 5.46
N ASP A 36 -8.22 17.38 4.66
CA ASP A 36 -8.20 17.18 3.21
C ASP A 36 -8.19 18.50 2.41
N GLY A 37 -7.98 19.63 3.09
CA GLY A 37 -7.96 20.97 2.53
C GLY A 37 -6.56 21.55 2.32
N GLU A 38 -6.51 22.87 2.16
CA GLU A 38 -5.29 23.66 2.00
C GLU A 38 -4.48 23.72 3.31
N VAL A 39 -3.17 23.57 3.18
CA VAL A 39 -2.19 23.62 4.27
C VAL A 39 -1.27 24.80 4.02
N HIS A 40 -1.14 25.66 5.03
CA HIS A 40 -0.24 26.82 5.01
C HIS A 40 0.99 26.56 5.86
N ILE A 41 2.12 27.12 5.44
CA ILE A 41 3.35 27.19 6.24
C ILE A 41 3.62 28.64 6.61
N ASN A 42 3.94 28.85 7.89
CA ASN A 42 4.24 30.17 8.43
C ASN A 42 5.71 30.21 8.87
N GLU A 43 6.51 31.04 8.23
CA GLU A 43 7.89 31.23 8.63
C GLU A 43 7.98 32.16 9.85
N LEU A 44 8.44 31.61 10.98
CA LEU A 44 8.54 32.35 12.25
C LEU A 44 9.47 33.57 12.18
N LYS A 45 10.42 33.60 11.23
CA LYS A 45 11.46 34.65 11.16
C LYS A 45 11.00 35.92 10.48
N ASN A 46 10.12 35.83 9.48
CA ASN A 46 9.65 36.95 8.68
C ASN A 46 8.12 37.14 8.76
N GLY A 47 7.39 36.21 9.39
CA GLY A 47 5.94 36.27 9.51
C GLY A 47 5.19 36.00 8.21
N ASN A 48 5.89 35.53 7.16
CA ASN A 48 5.27 35.23 5.88
C ASN A 48 4.50 33.91 6.00
N ALA A 49 3.23 33.95 5.61
CA ALA A 49 2.36 32.80 5.46
C ALA A 49 2.22 32.49 3.97
N GLU A 50 2.58 31.29 3.56
CA GLU A 50 2.39 30.83 2.18
C GLU A 50 1.66 29.49 2.13
N VAL A 51 1.09 29.19 0.96
CA VAL A 51 0.43 27.90 0.73
C VAL A 51 1.50 26.84 0.59
N PHE A 52 1.56 25.91 1.55
CA PHE A 52 2.48 24.79 1.52
C PHE A 52 1.97 23.66 0.62
N TRP A 53 0.68 23.33 0.75
CA TRP A 53 0.07 22.26 -0.02
C TRP A 53 -1.42 22.50 -0.22
N ASN A 54 -1.91 22.25 -1.43
CA ASN A 54 -3.33 22.35 -1.75
C ASN A 54 -3.71 21.18 -2.67
N PRO A 55 -4.64 20.29 -2.26
CA PRO A 55 -5.04 19.12 -3.04
C PRO A 55 -6.03 19.50 -4.16
N THR A 56 -5.59 20.35 -5.09
CA THR A 56 -6.39 20.72 -6.26
C THR A 56 -6.67 19.52 -7.15
N SER A 57 -7.66 19.64 -8.04
CA SER A 57 -7.99 18.58 -9.01
C SER A 57 -6.79 18.21 -9.90
N GLU A 58 -5.95 19.18 -10.23
CA GLU A 58 -4.73 19.01 -11.02
C GLU A 58 -3.68 18.21 -10.25
N VAL A 59 -3.43 18.56 -8.98
CA VAL A 59 -2.51 17.82 -8.09
C VAL A 59 -3.00 16.38 -7.89
N ARG A 60 -4.31 16.19 -7.71
CA ARG A 60 -4.90 14.84 -7.59
C ARG A 60 -4.72 14.00 -8.85
N LYS A 61 -4.80 14.60 -10.04
CA LYS A 61 -4.53 13.92 -11.33
C LYS A 61 -3.08 13.54 -11.52
N GLN A 62 -2.15 14.24 -10.88
CA GLN A 62 -0.71 13.92 -10.90
C GLN A 62 -0.32 12.79 -9.95
N ARG A 63 -1.25 12.27 -9.12
CA ARG A 63 -0.99 11.12 -8.25
C ARG A 63 -0.55 9.93 -9.09
N LEU A 64 0.50 9.26 -8.64
CA LEU A 64 0.97 8.04 -9.28
C LEU A 64 -0.17 7.02 -9.37
N LYS A 65 -0.31 6.41 -10.55
CA LYS A 65 -1.30 5.36 -10.75
C LYS A 65 -0.92 4.16 -9.88
N ARG A 66 -1.84 3.72 -9.04
CA ARG A 66 -1.70 2.44 -8.34
C ARG A 66 -1.83 1.32 -9.37
N HIS A 67 -0.80 0.49 -9.47
CA HIS A 67 -0.87 -0.78 -10.18
C HIS A 67 -1.36 -1.86 -9.20
N ILE A 68 -2.29 -2.69 -9.65
CA ILE A 68 -2.90 -3.77 -8.86
C ILE A 68 -2.78 -5.04 -9.70
N VAL A 69 -2.48 -6.16 -9.04
CA VAL A 69 -2.49 -7.49 -9.67
C VAL A 69 -3.92 -7.83 -10.09
N LEU A 70 -4.10 -8.29 -11.33
CA LEU A 70 -5.42 -8.67 -11.84
C LEU A 70 -6.01 -9.79 -10.99
N PHE A 71 -7.32 -9.75 -10.76
CA PHE A 71 -8.00 -10.68 -9.86
C PHE A 71 -7.75 -12.15 -10.23
N GLU A 72 -7.73 -12.46 -11.52
CA GLU A 72 -7.49 -13.81 -12.05
C GLU A 72 -6.06 -14.31 -11.82
N GLU A 73 -5.11 -13.38 -11.67
CA GLU A 73 -3.68 -13.64 -11.43
C GLU A 73 -3.34 -13.70 -9.94
N GLN A 74 -4.25 -13.26 -9.06
CA GLN A 74 -4.06 -13.29 -7.61
C GLN A 74 -4.09 -14.72 -7.07
N THR A 75 -3.22 -14.97 -6.09
CA THR A 75 -3.19 -16.20 -5.29
C THR A 75 -4.33 -16.24 -4.26
N ASP A 76 -4.66 -17.43 -3.77
CA ASP A 76 -5.84 -17.63 -2.89
C ASP A 76 -5.78 -16.84 -1.57
N PHE A 77 -4.58 -16.48 -1.10
CA PHE A 77 -4.37 -15.74 0.14
C PHE A 77 -4.18 -14.23 -0.06
N GLU A 78 -4.25 -13.73 -1.29
CA GLU A 78 -4.26 -12.29 -1.55
C GLU A 78 -5.59 -11.68 -1.13
N SER A 79 -5.53 -10.48 -0.53
CA SER A 79 -6.65 -9.95 0.24
C SER A 79 -7.92 -9.70 -0.58
N GLU A 80 -7.82 -9.32 -1.86
CA GLU A 80 -9.02 -9.11 -2.68
C GLU A 80 -9.70 -10.44 -3.02
N ARG A 81 -8.94 -11.46 -3.42
CA ARG A 81 -9.43 -12.82 -3.66
C ARG A 81 -9.95 -13.51 -2.40
N LEU A 82 -9.20 -13.45 -1.31
CA LEU A 82 -9.55 -14.08 -0.03
C LEU A 82 -10.86 -13.52 0.53
N TRP A 83 -11.07 -12.20 0.41
CA TRP A 83 -12.27 -11.52 0.94
C TRP A 83 -13.40 -11.33 -0.07
N GLN A 84 -13.30 -11.92 -1.27
CA GLN A 84 -14.23 -11.66 -2.38
C GLN A 84 -15.72 -11.87 -2.01
N HIS A 85 -16.03 -12.91 -1.23
CA HIS A 85 -17.41 -13.26 -0.88
C HIS A 85 -18.01 -12.33 0.16
N VAL A 86 -17.23 -11.96 1.16
CA VAL A 86 -17.58 -10.93 2.15
C VAL A 86 -17.84 -9.60 1.44
N THR A 87 -16.92 -9.21 0.54
CA THR A 87 -17.05 -7.99 -0.25
C THR A 87 -18.25 -7.98 -1.18
N SER A 88 -18.51 -9.09 -1.87
CA SER A 88 -19.72 -9.20 -2.70
C SER A 88 -21.00 -9.08 -1.89
N ALA A 89 -21.06 -9.67 -0.68
CA ALA A 89 -22.25 -9.64 0.16
C ALA A 89 -22.53 -8.23 0.71
N ILE A 90 -21.50 -7.55 1.20
CA ILE A 90 -21.66 -6.19 1.72
C ILE A 90 -22.01 -5.21 0.58
N ASN A 91 -21.41 -5.34 -0.60
CA ASN A 91 -21.79 -4.51 -1.77
C ASN A 91 -23.25 -4.71 -2.20
N LYS A 92 -23.85 -5.86 -1.87
CA LYS A 92 -25.28 -6.15 -2.08
C LYS A 92 -26.17 -5.74 -0.90
N GLY A 93 -25.59 -5.22 0.18
CA GLY A 93 -26.30 -4.87 1.41
C GLY A 93 -26.76 -6.09 2.24
N ASP A 94 -26.26 -7.29 1.95
CA ASP A 94 -26.62 -8.52 2.67
C ASP A 94 -25.69 -8.72 3.88
N GLN A 95 -26.07 -8.12 5.00
CA GLN A 95 -25.30 -8.16 6.24
C GLN A 95 -25.21 -9.58 6.84
N HIS A 96 -26.28 -10.37 6.72
CA HIS A 96 -26.29 -11.74 7.25
C HIS A 96 -25.31 -12.62 6.49
N LYS A 97 -25.33 -12.57 5.16
CA LYS A 97 -24.38 -13.29 4.34
C LYS A 97 -22.96 -12.81 4.57
N ALA A 98 -22.71 -11.49 4.63
CA ALA A 98 -21.38 -10.97 4.92
C ALA A 98 -20.80 -11.50 6.24
N THR A 99 -21.64 -11.57 7.28
CA THR A 99 -21.25 -12.12 8.59
C THR A 99 -20.95 -13.62 8.50
N GLN A 100 -21.74 -14.37 7.75
CA GLN A 100 -21.52 -15.80 7.53
C GLN A 100 -20.22 -16.07 6.78
N GLU A 101 -19.98 -15.39 5.66
CA GLU A 101 -18.76 -15.54 4.86
C GLU A 101 -17.50 -15.16 5.68
N LYS A 102 -17.61 -14.09 6.48
CA LYS A 102 -16.53 -13.69 7.41
C LYS A 102 -16.26 -14.78 8.44
N PHE A 103 -17.31 -15.37 9.01
CA PHE A 103 -17.17 -16.44 9.99
C PHE A 103 -16.46 -17.67 9.41
N VAL A 104 -16.82 -18.08 8.19
CA VAL A 104 -16.18 -19.21 7.48
C VAL A 104 -14.67 -18.97 7.35
N LEU A 105 -14.28 -17.80 6.83
CA LEU A 105 -12.88 -17.41 6.65
C LEU A 105 -12.11 -17.40 7.97
N GLU A 106 -12.68 -16.83 9.04
CA GLU A 106 -12.03 -16.79 10.36
C GLU A 106 -11.93 -18.18 11.01
N GLU A 107 -12.91 -19.06 10.80
CA GLU A 107 -12.89 -20.42 11.34
C GLU A 107 -11.84 -21.29 10.64
N GLU A 108 -11.67 -21.14 9.32
CA GLU A 108 -10.59 -21.80 8.58
C GLU A 108 -9.20 -21.37 9.11
N GLN A 109 -9.01 -20.07 9.37
CA GLN A 109 -7.78 -19.56 9.98
C GLN A 109 -7.55 -20.12 11.39
N ARG A 110 -8.59 -20.18 12.22
CA ARG A 110 -8.52 -20.79 13.56
C ARG A 110 -8.15 -22.27 13.50
N ASN A 111 -8.69 -23.01 12.53
CA ASN A 111 -8.38 -24.43 12.34
C ASN A 111 -6.95 -24.64 11.85
N ALA A 112 -6.49 -23.87 10.87
CA ALA A 112 -5.10 -23.91 10.41
C ALA A 112 -4.09 -23.57 11.53
N ALA A 113 -4.42 -22.64 12.42
CA ALA A 113 -3.60 -22.33 13.60
C ALA A 113 -3.57 -23.50 14.61
N ARG A 114 -4.69 -24.19 14.79
CA ARG A 114 -4.79 -25.36 15.67
C ARG A 114 -3.96 -26.52 15.15
N GLU A 115 -4.10 -26.82 13.85
CA GLU A 115 -3.32 -27.87 13.18
C GLU A 115 -1.81 -27.58 13.25
N ARG A 116 -1.40 -26.33 13.03
CA ARG A 116 0.02 -25.93 13.20
C ARG A 116 0.54 -26.21 14.60
N ARG A 117 -0.26 -25.92 15.63
CA ARG A 117 0.08 -26.16 17.03
C ARG A 117 0.18 -27.66 17.34
N GLU A 118 -0.79 -28.44 16.87
CA GLU A 118 -0.84 -29.89 17.08
C GLU A 118 0.33 -30.60 16.38
N ASN A 119 0.71 -30.15 15.19
CA ASN A 119 1.84 -30.67 14.42
C ASN A 119 3.20 -30.10 14.85
N GLY A 120 3.24 -29.16 15.81
CA GLY A 120 4.46 -28.48 16.25
C GLY A 120 5.14 -27.66 15.16
N THR A 121 4.42 -27.26 14.11
CA THR A 121 4.95 -26.44 13.01
C THR A 121 4.81 -24.96 13.34
N GLU A 122 5.93 -24.25 13.36
CA GLU A 122 5.96 -22.80 13.52
C GLU A 122 5.47 -22.09 12.25
N TRP A 123 4.68 -21.03 12.41
CA TRP A 123 4.35 -20.16 11.30
C TRP A 123 5.51 -19.25 10.92
N LYS A 124 5.75 -19.15 9.62
CA LYS A 124 6.83 -18.34 9.07
C LYS A 124 6.26 -17.39 8.01
N PRO A 125 6.29 -16.07 8.25
CA PRO A 125 5.86 -15.09 7.25
C PRO A 125 6.70 -15.24 5.98
N LEU A 126 6.06 -15.09 4.81
CA LEU A 126 6.71 -15.35 3.53
C LEU A 126 7.68 -14.22 3.14
N LEU A 127 7.23 -12.97 3.22
CA LEU A 127 7.94 -11.80 2.67
C LEU A 127 8.71 -10.96 3.69
N PHE A 128 8.42 -11.14 4.98
CA PHE A 128 8.99 -10.33 6.06
C PHE A 128 9.68 -11.20 7.11
N GLN A 129 10.70 -10.66 7.74
CA GLN A 129 11.40 -11.26 8.86
C GLN A 129 11.40 -10.31 10.06
N HIS A 130 11.25 -10.86 11.26
CA HIS A 130 11.32 -10.08 12.49
C HIS A 130 12.77 -9.99 12.95
N ASP A 131 13.22 -8.76 13.20
CA ASP A 131 14.49 -8.45 13.84
C ASP A 131 14.25 -8.35 15.34
N SER A 132 14.67 -9.37 16.09
CA SER A 132 14.48 -9.42 17.54
C SER A 132 15.29 -8.36 18.30
N THR A 133 16.30 -7.77 17.68
CA THR A 133 17.16 -6.76 18.31
C THR A 133 16.52 -5.38 18.26
N THR A 134 15.98 -5.01 17.09
CA THR A 134 15.30 -3.71 16.92
C THR A 134 13.80 -3.80 17.19
N ASN A 135 13.26 -5.02 17.30
CA ASN A 135 11.83 -5.32 17.36
C ASN A 135 11.05 -4.79 16.14
N GLU A 136 11.70 -4.81 14.96
CA GLU A 136 11.14 -4.34 13.70
C GLU A 136 10.93 -5.48 12.71
N TRP A 137 9.95 -5.32 11.81
CA TRP A 137 9.80 -6.22 10.66
C TRP A 137 10.52 -5.65 9.45
N ARG A 138 11.43 -6.44 8.88
CA ARG A 138 12.15 -6.10 7.65
C ARG A 138 11.64 -6.93 6.49
N TYR A 139 11.52 -6.28 5.33
CA TYR A 139 11.22 -6.99 4.10
C TYR A 139 12.44 -7.80 3.67
N LYS A 140 12.27 -9.10 3.41
CA LYS A 140 13.39 -10.03 3.18
C LYS A 140 14.20 -9.73 1.92
N TYR A 141 13.60 -9.05 0.96
CA TYR A 141 14.17 -8.81 -0.37
C TYR A 141 14.41 -7.32 -0.62
N GLU A 142 14.70 -6.56 0.45
CA GLU A 142 14.99 -5.13 0.34
C GLU A 142 16.24 -4.88 -0.51
N ASP A 143 16.10 -4.12 -1.60
CA ASP A 143 17.22 -3.57 -2.36
C ASP A 143 17.35 -2.07 -2.03
N LEU A 144 18.27 -1.75 -1.11
CA LEU A 144 18.53 -0.40 -0.65
C LEU A 144 19.53 0.35 -1.53
N ARG A 145 20.03 -0.30 -2.60
CA ARG A 145 20.99 0.34 -3.49
C ARG A 145 20.32 1.49 -4.24
N PRO A 146 21.04 2.59 -4.48
CA PRO A 146 20.57 3.62 -5.39
C PRO A 146 20.30 3.03 -6.78
N TRP A 147 19.28 3.57 -7.45
CA TRP A 147 19.01 3.24 -8.86
C TRP A 147 20.20 3.62 -9.73
N ASP A 148 20.67 2.70 -10.57
CA ASP A 148 21.70 2.93 -11.56
C ASP A 148 21.05 3.22 -12.93
N PRO A 149 21.04 4.47 -13.41
CA PRO A 149 20.42 4.82 -14.69
C PRO A 149 21.06 4.12 -15.90
N LEU A 150 22.31 3.67 -15.77
CA LEU A 150 23.04 3.00 -16.84
C LEU A 150 22.69 1.52 -16.90
N ASN A 151 22.46 0.87 -15.76
CA ASN A 151 22.25 -0.58 -15.71
C ASN A 151 20.79 -0.95 -15.45
N ASP A 152 20.05 -0.20 -14.65
CA ASP A 152 18.68 -0.54 -14.28
C ASP A 152 17.69 -0.03 -15.33
N ILE A 153 16.77 -0.90 -15.75
CA ILE A 153 15.77 -0.61 -16.78
C ILE A 153 14.39 -0.41 -16.16
N ALA A 154 13.96 -1.36 -15.32
CA ALA A 154 12.65 -1.33 -14.67
C ALA A 154 12.69 -2.09 -13.35
N GLN A 155 11.83 -1.69 -12.40
CA GLN A 155 11.48 -2.50 -11.24
C GLN A 155 10.07 -3.06 -11.41
N PHE A 156 9.91 -4.32 -11.07
CA PHE A 156 8.62 -5.00 -11.13
C PHE A 156 8.45 -5.92 -9.93
N GLU A 157 7.20 -6.22 -9.61
CA GLU A 157 6.83 -7.15 -8.55
C GLU A 157 6.54 -8.53 -9.17
N LYS A 158 6.98 -9.58 -8.49
CA LYS A 158 6.62 -10.96 -8.80
C LYS A 158 6.51 -11.78 -7.52
N ASN A 159 5.31 -12.31 -7.24
CA ASN A 159 5.01 -13.12 -6.04
C ASN A 159 5.37 -12.42 -4.72
N GLY A 160 5.13 -11.11 -4.62
CA GLY A 160 5.49 -10.25 -3.51
C GLY A 160 6.96 -9.85 -3.46
N ILE A 161 7.78 -10.24 -4.46
CA ILE A 161 9.20 -9.95 -4.54
C ILE A 161 9.45 -8.81 -5.53
N LEU A 162 10.03 -7.70 -5.07
CA LEU A 162 10.47 -6.62 -5.95
C LEU A 162 11.79 -7.00 -6.63
N GLN A 163 11.83 -6.93 -7.95
CA GLN A 163 12.98 -7.29 -8.78
C GLN A 163 13.36 -6.13 -9.69
N THR A 164 14.67 -5.91 -9.86
CA THR A 164 15.21 -4.92 -10.81
C THR A 164 15.69 -5.65 -12.07
N MET A 165 15.21 -5.20 -13.23
CA MET A 165 15.68 -5.66 -14.53
C MET A 165 16.89 -4.83 -14.96
N GLU A 166 18.03 -5.49 -15.17
CA GLU A 166 19.29 -4.85 -15.55
C GLU A 166 19.61 -5.05 -17.04
N ARG A 167 20.39 -4.15 -17.65
CA ARG A 167 20.81 -4.21 -19.06
C ARG A 167 21.79 -5.35 -19.35
N HIS A 168 22.56 -5.77 -18.36
CA HIS A 168 23.56 -6.82 -18.52
C HIS A 168 22.94 -8.21 -18.32
N LEU A 169 22.57 -8.87 -19.41
CA LEU A 169 22.57 -10.33 -19.44
C LEU A 169 24.01 -10.79 -19.64
N SER A 170 24.69 -11.18 -18.55
CA SER A 170 25.89 -12.00 -18.68
C SER A 170 25.50 -13.34 -19.31
N THR A 171 26.32 -13.74 -20.27
CA THR A 171 26.52 -15.09 -20.81
C THR A 171 25.80 -16.21 -20.05
N GLY A 172 24.76 -16.78 -20.65
CA GLY A 172 24.26 -18.11 -20.29
C GLY A 172 23.04 -18.13 -19.36
N MET A 173 21.87 -17.72 -19.85
CA MET A 173 20.61 -18.19 -19.29
C MET A 173 19.69 -18.60 -20.44
N TYR A 174 19.43 -19.92 -20.53
CA TYR A 174 18.45 -20.48 -21.44
C TYR A 174 17.10 -19.83 -21.15
N TRP A 175 16.60 -19.05 -22.10
CA TRP A 175 15.25 -18.53 -22.09
C TRP A 175 14.28 -19.72 -22.05
N SER A 176 13.68 -20.00 -20.89
CA SER A 176 12.52 -20.89 -20.86
C SER A 176 11.40 -20.20 -21.66
N ALA A 177 10.83 -20.92 -22.63
CA ALA A 177 9.85 -20.39 -23.59
C ALA A 177 8.60 -19.77 -22.93
N GLN A 178 8.40 -20.00 -21.62
CA GLN A 178 7.32 -19.45 -20.81
C GLN A 178 7.39 -17.91 -20.66
N LEU A 179 8.59 -17.32 -20.55
CA LEU A 179 8.75 -15.87 -20.36
C LEU A 179 8.58 -15.07 -21.66
N VAL A 180 8.95 -15.67 -22.80
CA VAL A 180 8.85 -15.01 -24.12
C VAL A 180 7.39 -14.86 -24.56
N LEU A 181 6.50 -15.77 -24.14
CA LEU A 181 5.08 -15.71 -24.52
C LEU A 181 4.30 -14.62 -23.77
N GLN A 182 4.65 -14.32 -22.51
CA GLN A 182 4.01 -13.24 -21.74
C GLN A 182 4.22 -11.86 -22.38
N PHE A 183 5.34 -11.63 -23.06
CA PHE A 183 5.64 -10.35 -23.71
C PHE A 183 5.22 -10.24 -25.18
N LYS A 184 4.98 -11.35 -25.89
CA LYS A 184 4.58 -11.30 -27.32
C LYS A 184 3.13 -10.87 -27.57
N PHE A 185 2.27 -10.85 -26.55
CA PHE A 185 0.91 -10.33 -26.68
C PHE A 185 0.79 -8.80 -26.55
N TRP A 186 1.90 -8.08 -26.38
CA TRP A 186 1.89 -6.63 -26.12
C TRP A 186 2.72 -5.79 -27.10
N THR A 187 2.87 -6.22 -28.36
CA THR A 187 3.47 -5.40 -29.44
C THR A 187 2.83 -5.80 -30.79
N TRP A 188 1.79 -5.14 -31.33
CA TRP A 188 1.79 -3.93 -32.21
C TRP A 188 0.42 -3.81 -32.95
N PRO A 189 0.06 -2.71 -33.65
CA PRO A 189 0.40 -1.28 -33.45
C PRO A 189 -0.81 -0.33 -33.62
N PHE A 190 -0.80 0.85 -32.97
CA PHE A 190 -0.94 2.18 -33.60
C PHE A 190 -1.01 3.30 -32.53
N ALA A 191 0.02 4.15 -32.58
CA ALA A 191 -0.02 5.61 -32.42
C ALA A 191 -0.25 6.25 -31.02
N PHE A 192 0.79 7.01 -30.63
CA PHE A 192 0.86 8.12 -29.67
C PHE A 192 0.70 7.81 -28.17
N VAL A 193 1.83 7.63 -27.48
CA VAL A 193 1.96 7.97 -26.06
C VAL A 193 3.23 8.79 -25.86
N THR A 194 3.01 10.05 -25.49
CA THR A 194 4.00 10.98 -24.95
C THR A 194 4.65 10.41 -23.69
N TYR A 195 5.99 10.44 -23.66
CA TYR A 195 6.83 10.13 -22.51
C TYR A 195 6.45 10.94 -21.26
N ILE A 196 6.39 10.29 -20.11
CA ILE A 196 6.75 10.92 -18.83
C ILE A 196 7.78 10.01 -18.14
N LEU A 197 8.99 10.55 -18.07
CA LEU A 197 10.12 10.11 -17.25
C LEU A 197 9.72 10.20 -15.76
N LEU A 198 10.00 9.15 -14.99
CA LEU A 198 10.08 9.25 -13.54
C LEU A 198 11.27 10.14 -13.17
N ASP A 199 11.01 11.42 -12.89
CA ASP A 199 11.96 12.26 -12.16
C ASP A 199 11.88 11.89 -10.68
N ARG A 200 12.86 11.12 -10.22
CA ARG A 200 13.01 10.67 -8.83
C ARG A 200 13.72 11.75 -8.02
N THR A 201 13.08 12.90 -7.86
CA THR A 201 13.47 13.89 -6.85
C THR A 201 12.23 14.52 -6.22
N ARG A 202 11.67 13.88 -5.17
CA ARG A 202 11.01 14.51 -3.99
C ARG A 202 10.29 13.47 -3.12
N ASN A 203 10.81 13.34 -1.91
CA ASN A 203 10.18 13.11 -0.61
C ASN A 203 8.70 12.66 -0.53
N LEU A 204 8.53 11.55 0.22
CA LEU A 204 7.57 11.29 1.32
C LEU A 204 6.05 11.42 1.11
N CYS A 205 5.38 10.33 1.51
CA CYS A 205 4.01 10.18 2.03
C CYS A 205 2.85 10.95 1.37
N SER A 206 1.86 10.21 0.89
CA SER A 206 0.51 10.74 0.63
C SER A 206 -0.54 9.84 1.28
N PRO A 207 -1.44 10.38 2.12
CA PRO A 207 -2.59 9.66 2.65
C PRO A 207 -3.71 9.60 1.60
N LEU A 208 -4.40 8.45 1.57
CA LEU A 208 -5.61 8.21 0.79
C LEU A 208 -6.76 9.06 1.33
N THR A 209 -7.49 9.78 0.46
CA THR A 209 -8.79 10.37 0.80
C THR A 209 -9.91 9.61 0.09
N LEU A 210 -10.86 9.17 0.92
CA LEU A 210 -12.12 8.50 0.59
C LEU A 210 -13.10 9.44 -0.13
N ASN A 211 -13.89 8.87 -1.05
CA ASN A 211 -15.03 9.54 -1.67
C ASN A 211 -16.29 9.46 -0.79
N LYS A 212 -17.23 10.38 -1.03
CA LYS A 212 -18.38 10.71 -0.18
C LYS A 212 -19.61 9.80 -0.29
N ASP A 213 -19.58 8.73 -1.09
CA ASP A 213 -20.74 7.82 -1.24
C ASP A 213 -20.61 6.51 -0.44
N ASP A 214 -19.59 6.41 0.40
CA ASP A 214 -19.11 5.15 0.96
C ASP A 214 -19.38 5.00 2.46
N THR A 215 -20.63 5.22 2.88
CA THR A 215 -21.03 4.84 4.26
C THR A 215 -20.95 3.31 4.45
N ILE A 216 -20.99 2.55 3.35
CA ILE A 216 -20.82 1.10 3.35
C ILE A 216 -19.33 0.71 3.29
N ALA A 217 -18.46 1.43 2.57
CA ALA A 217 -17.01 1.15 2.49
C ALA A 217 -16.24 1.38 3.80
N PHE A 218 -16.84 2.02 4.80
CA PHE A 218 -16.19 2.28 6.08
C PHE A 218 -16.19 1.09 7.04
N PHE A 219 -17.22 0.23 7.00
CA PHE A 219 -17.15 -1.07 7.68
C PHE A 219 -16.06 -1.96 7.05
N PHE A 220 -15.82 -1.80 5.75
CA PHE A 220 -14.76 -2.49 5.04
C PHE A 220 -13.36 -2.05 5.44
N GLY A 221 -13.05 -0.75 5.48
CA GLY A 221 -11.69 -0.27 5.76
C GLY A 221 -11.16 -0.64 7.15
N VAL A 222 -12.01 -0.58 8.18
CA VAL A 222 -11.60 -0.91 9.55
C VAL A 222 -11.38 -2.41 9.72
N ILE A 223 -12.19 -3.27 9.08
CA ILE A 223 -11.98 -4.72 9.08
C ILE A 223 -10.75 -5.08 8.24
N TYR A 224 -10.57 -4.47 7.06
CA TYR A 224 -9.46 -4.78 6.14
C TYR A 224 -8.10 -4.39 6.72
N VAL A 225 -7.97 -3.23 7.35
CA VAL A 225 -6.69 -2.75 7.92
C VAL A 225 -6.35 -3.46 9.23
N LEU A 226 -7.32 -3.73 10.11
CA LEU A 226 -7.08 -4.53 11.32
C LEU A 226 -6.81 -6.01 11.00
N SER A 227 -7.46 -6.59 9.98
CA SER A 227 -7.23 -7.99 9.59
C SER A 227 -5.93 -8.21 8.83
N ILE A 228 -5.49 -7.27 7.97
CA ILE A 228 -4.16 -7.36 7.32
C ILE A 228 -3.03 -7.29 8.38
N PHE A 229 -3.17 -6.45 9.40
CA PHE A 229 -2.21 -6.41 10.51
C PHE A 229 -2.23 -7.69 11.37
N ILE A 230 -3.41 -8.28 11.60
CA ILE A 230 -3.53 -9.57 12.29
C ILE A 230 -2.88 -10.70 11.46
N TYR A 231 -2.98 -10.67 10.13
CA TYR A 231 -2.43 -11.69 9.23
C TYR A 231 -0.91 -11.60 9.04
N CYS A 232 -0.32 -10.41 9.11
CA CYS A 232 1.13 -10.22 8.97
C CYS A 232 1.91 -10.29 10.28
N VAL A 233 1.29 -10.01 11.44
CA VAL A 233 2.03 -9.80 12.70
C VAL A 233 1.70 -10.83 13.79
N ASN A 234 0.54 -11.49 13.80
CA ASN A 234 0.08 -12.24 14.99
C ASN A 234 -0.27 -13.72 14.82
N TYR A 235 -0.07 -14.34 13.65
CA TYR A 235 -0.34 -15.77 13.46
C TYR A 235 0.61 -16.42 12.50
#